data_AF-A0A3C8CGB6-F1
#
_entry.id   AF-A0A3C8CGB6-F1
#
_cell.length_a   1.000
_cell.length_b   1.000
_cell.length_c   1.000
_cell.angle_alpha   90.00
_cell.angle_beta   90.00
_cell.angle_gamma   90.00
#
_symmetry.space_group_name_H-M   'P 1'
#
loop_
_entity.id
_entity.type
_entity.pdbx_description
1 polymer ?
#
loop_
_entity_poly.entity_id
_entity_poly.type
_entity_poly.pdbx_seq_one_letter_code
_entity_poly.pdbx_strand_id
1 'polypeptide(L)'
;RPNGRTSSSRQSVDVAVKNPSVSEKPLTGNLDPFNLFCAYHLGIGPKKEYKPANLNEVARRFGQDPATVRQALKECGMDSASLLDRDFDMALAQLDIQVAPEGIDRMELAKSIYEDFQASPHVKRDWNKILENDRKENRKIFG
;
A
#
# COMPACT_ATOMS: atom_id res chain seq x y z
N ARG A 1 -31.76 -18.18 54.17
CA ARG A 1 -31.15 -19.35 53.49
C ARG A 1 -31.79 -19.49 52.10
N PRO A 2 -31.03 -19.85 51.05
CA PRO A 2 -30.99 -19.09 49.79
C PRO A 2 -31.47 -19.87 48.55
N ASN A 3 -31.74 -19.14 47.46
CA ASN A 3 -31.38 -19.44 46.05
C ASN A 3 -32.06 -18.36 45.18
N GLY A 4 -31.39 -17.54 44.38
CA GLY A 4 -30.21 -17.80 43.58
C GLY A 4 -30.62 -17.71 42.11
N ARG A 5 -30.70 -16.50 41.53
CA ARG A 5 -30.74 -16.32 40.07
C ARG A 5 -29.81 -15.18 39.69
N THR A 6 -28.78 -15.59 38.97
CA THR A 6 -27.64 -14.85 38.46
C THR A 6 -28.02 -14.02 37.25
N SER A 7 -27.73 -12.72 37.31
CA SER A 7 -27.77 -11.80 36.18
C SER A 7 -26.59 -12.09 35.25
N SER A 8 -26.84 -12.54 34.02
CA SER A 8 -25.79 -12.60 32.99
C SER A 8 -25.67 -11.22 32.33
N SER A 9 -24.70 -10.45 32.82
CA SER A 9 -24.19 -9.25 32.16
C SER A 9 -23.47 -9.68 30.89
N ARG A 10 -24.06 -9.41 29.72
CA ARG A 10 -23.34 -9.43 28.45
C ARG A 10 -22.58 -8.12 28.35
N GLN A 11 -21.29 -8.17 28.67
CA GLN A 11 -20.35 -7.09 28.39
C GLN A 11 -20.29 -6.88 26.87
N SER A 12 -20.86 -5.76 26.42
CA SER A 12 -20.54 -5.18 25.12
C SER A 12 -19.06 -4.82 25.14
N VAL A 13 -18.25 -5.57 24.41
CA VAL A 13 -16.86 -5.22 24.13
C VAL A 13 -16.87 -4.04 23.17
N ASP A 14 -16.80 -2.84 23.75
CA ASP A 14 -16.49 -1.61 23.04
C ASP A 14 -15.03 -1.72 22.58
N VAL A 15 -14.81 -2.36 21.43
CA VAL A 15 -13.52 -2.32 20.75
C VAL A 15 -13.44 -0.95 20.09
N ALA A 16 -13.06 0.04 20.89
CA ALA A 16 -12.57 1.30 20.39
C ALA A 16 -11.27 1.00 19.62
N VAL A 17 -11.42 0.68 18.34
CA VAL A 17 -10.33 0.69 17.35
C VAL A 17 -9.88 2.15 17.27
N LYS A 18 -8.90 2.51 18.09
CA LYS A 18 -8.11 3.71 17.89
C LYS A 18 -7.30 3.48 16.64
N ASN A 19 -7.88 3.78 15.47
CA ASN A 19 -7.10 4.15 14.31
C ASN A 19 -6.32 5.41 14.71
N PRO A 20 -4.98 5.41 14.74
CA PRO A 20 -4.27 6.66 14.67
C PRO A 20 -4.57 7.22 13.27
N SER A 21 -5.47 8.19 13.20
CA SER A 21 -5.63 9.06 12.04
C SER A 21 -4.27 9.62 11.69
N VAL A 22 -3.70 9.09 10.60
CA VAL A 22 -2.45 9.55 10.01
C VAL A 22 -2.56 11.05 9.78
N SER A 23 -1.55 11.77 10.26
CA SER A 23 -1.51 13.23 10.42
C SER A 23 -2.00 14.02 9.19
N GLU A 24 -2.90 14.95 9.48
CA GLU A 24 -3.78 15.75 8.62
C GLU A 24 -3.07 16.86 7.79
N LYS A 25 -1.89 16.60 7.22
CA LYS A 25 -1.35 17.54 6.22
C LYS A 25 -1.92 17.17 4.86
N PRO A 26 -2.71 18.05 4.19
CA PRO A 26 -3.17 17.78 2.84
C PRO A 26 -1.96 17.55 1.95
N LEU A 27 -1.96 16.46 1.19
CA LEU A 27 -0.94 16.26 0.15
C LEU A 27 -1.00 17.41 -0.84
N THR A 28 0.11 17.67 -1.52
CA THR A 28 0.14 18.62 -2.64
C THR A 28 -1.00 18.32 -3.62
N GLY A 29 -1.79 19.34 -3.97
CA GLY A 29 -2.96 19.21 -4.84
C GLY A 29 -4.22 18.65 -4.19
N ASN A 30 -4.28 18.54 -2.85
CA ASN A 30 -5.37 17.90 -2.11
C ASN A 30 -5.63 16.45 -2.55
N LEU A 31 -4.56 15.75 -2.96
CA LEU A 31 -4.63 14.36 -3.36
C LEU A 31 -4.85 13.47 -2.13
N ASP A 32 -5.71 12.46 -2.29
CA ASP A 32 -5.86 11.42 -1.28
C ASP A 32 -4.76 10.36 -1.47
N PRO A 33 -3.94 10.06 -0.44
CA PRO A 33 -2.84 9.11 -0.54
C PRO A 33 -3.26 7.73 -1.02
N PHE A 34 -4.40 7.20 -0.52
CA PHE A 34 -4.87 5.86 -0.87
C PHE A 34 -5.32 5.79 -2.33
N ASN A 35 -6.13 6.75 -2.77
CA ASN A 35 -6.58 6.81 -4.16
C ASN A 35 -5.40 7.02 -5.12
N LEU A 36 -4.40 7.82 -4.72
CA LEU A 36 -3.17 8.00 -5.48
C LEU A 36 -2.38 6.69 -5.60
N PHE A 37 -2.22 5.94 -4.50
CA PHE A 37 -1.61 4.62 -4.48
C PHE A 37 -2.33 3.64 -5.43
N CYS A 38 -3.66 3.55 -5.33
CA CYS A 38 -4.47 2.68 -6.17
C CYS A 38 -4.31 3.01 -7.66
N ALA A 39 -4.38 4.30 -8.02
CA ALA A 39 -4.32 4.72 -9.40
C ALA A 39 -2.92 4.55 -10.01
N TYR A 40 -1.87 4.91 -9.27
CA TYR A 40 -0.50 4.95 -9.77
C TYR A 40 0.22 3.60 -9.66
N HIS A 41 0.10 2.92 -8.52
CA HIS A 41 0.82 1.66 -8.28
C HIS A 41 0.01 0.43 -8.64
N LEU A 42 -1.27 0.39 -8.26
CA LEU A 42 -2.10 -0.79 -8.50
C LEU A 42 -2.81 -0.77 -9.86
N GLY A 43 -2.76 0.35 -10.59
CA GLY A 43 -3.43 0.50 -11.88
C GLY A 43 -4.96 0.38 -11.77
N ILE A 44 -5.56 0.70 -10.62
CA ILE A 44 -7.01 0.60 -10.47
C ILE A 44 -7.65 1.86 -11.05
N GLY A 45 -8.38 1.68 -12.15
CA GLY A 45 -9.11 2.71 -12.88
C GLY A 45 -10.31 3.29 -12.10
N PRO A 46 -10.94 4.35 -12.63
CA PRO A 46 -12.09 4.99 -11.98
C PRO A 46 -13.34 4.10 -11.92
N LYS A 47 -13.45 3.07 -12.77
CA LYS A 47 -14.54 2.08 -12.72
C LYS A 47 -14.13 0.83 -11.94
N LYS A 48 -13.06 0.90 -11.14
CA LYS A 48 -12.49 -0.23 -10.37
C LYS A 48 -11.96 -1.37 -11.25
N GLU A 49 -11.72 -1.11 -12.52
CA GLU A 49 -11.06 -2.01 -13.46
C GLU A 49 -9.54 -1.96 -13.27
N TYR A 50 -8.85 -3.06 -13.54
CA TYR A 50 -7.40 -3.02 -13.66
C TYR A 50 -7.01 -2.48 -15.03
N LYS A 51 -6.22 -1.40 -15.03
CA LYS A 51 -5.58 -0.82 -16.22
C LYS A 51 -4.28 -0.14 -15.78
N PRO A 52 -3.10 -0.63 -16.22
CA PRO A 52 -1.83 0.03 -15.97
C PRO A 52 -1.92 1.50 -16.39
N ALA A 53 -1.56 2.41 -15.49
CA ALA A 53 -1.61 3.84 -15.74
C ALA A 53 -0.20 4.42 -15.62
N ASN A 54 0.12 5.37 -16.50
CA ASN A 54 1.33 6.18 -16.36
C ASN A 54 1.03 7.46 -15.57
N LEU A 55 2.10 8.16 -15.15
CA LEU A 55 2.01 9.40 -14.39
C LEU A 55 1.12 10.47 -15.05
N ASN A 56 1.15 10.60 -16.38
CA ASN A 56 0.36 11.61 -17.10
C ASN A 56 -1.14 11.27 -17.07
N GLU A 57 -1.49 9.99 -17.21
CA GLU A 57 -2.87 9.51 -17.10
C GLU A 57 -3.41 9.71 -15.68
N VAL A 58 -2.60 9.41 -14.67
CA VAL A 58 -2.93 9.65 -13.26
C VAL A 58 -3.12 11.15 -12.99
N ALA A 59 -2.20 12.00 -13.45
CA ALA A 59 -2.31 13.45 -13.31
C ALA A 59 -3.60 13.99 -13.94
N ARG A 60 -3.91 13.59 -15.17
CA ARG A 60 -5.16 13.95 -15.85
C ARG A 60 -6.38 13.48 -15.07
N ARG A 61 -6.36 12.28 -14.49
CA ARG A 61 -7.47 11.74 -13.68
C ARG A 61 -7.75 12.58 -12.45
N PHE A 62 -6.71 13.05 -11.77
CA PHE A 62 -6.85 13.88 -10.58
C PHE A 62 -6.96 15.38 -10.88
N GLY A 63 -6.98 15.78 -12.16
CA GLY A 63 -7.01 17.19 -12.56
C GLY A 63 -5.77 17.97 -12.11
N GLN A 64 -4.64 17.28 -11.90
CA GLN A 64 -3.37 17.85 -11.48
C GLN A 64 -2.36 17.82 -12.63
N ASP A 65 -1.28 18.59 -12.51
CA ASP A 65 -0.13 18.45 -13.39
C ASP A 65 0.79 17.29 -12.92
N PRO A 66 1.61 16.71 -13.81
CA PRO A 66 2.50 15.61 -13.45
C PRO A 66 3.53 15.94 -12.37
N ALA A 67 3.94 17.21 -12.21
CA ALA A 67 4.89 17.58 -11.17
C ALA A 67 4.23 17.57 -9.79
N THR A 68 3.00 18.06 -9.68
CA THR A 68 2.18 17.96 -8.47
C THR A 68 1.98 16.51 -8.04
N VAL A 69 1.63 15.61 -8.95
CA VAL A 69 1.46 14.19 -8.61
C VAL A 69 2.77 13.55 -8.14
N ARG A 70 3.91 13.85 -8.79
CA ARG A 70 5.23 13.38 -8.34
C ARG A 70 5.57 13.88 -6.94
N GLN A 71 5.27 15.15 -6.65
CA GLN A 71 5.51 15.74 -5.34
C GLN A 71 4.66 15.05 -4.28
N ALA A 72 3.36 14.84 -4.55
CA ALA A 72 2.48 14.11 -3.65
C ALA A 72 2.95 12.66 -3.40
N LEU A 73 3.37 11.94 -4.45
CA LEU A 73 3.94 10.59 -4.33
C LEU A 73 5.17 10.59 -3.41
N LYS A 74 6.04 11.60 -3.52
CA LYS A 74 7.22 11.73 -2.65
C LYS A 74 6.83 12.04 -1.21
N GLU A 75 5.85 12.91 -1.00
CA GLU A 75 5.36 13.29 0.34
C GLU A 75 4.78 12.12 1.13
N CYS A 76 4.17 11.15 0.45
CA CYS A 76 3.64 9.93 1.05
C CYS A 76 4.56 8.70 0.90
N GLY A 77 5.81 8.88 0.47
CA GLY A 77 6.81 7.79 0.36
C GLY A 77 6.44 6.71 -0.69
N MET A 78 5.69 7.10 -1.71
CA MET A 78 5.24 6.26 -2.82
C MET A 78 6.04 6.50 -4.11
N ASP A 79 7.06 7.35 -4.10
CA ASP A 79 7.95 7.50 -5.23
C ASP A 79 8.90 6.29 -5.38
N SER A 80 9.46 6.11 -6.58
CA SER A 80 10.28 4.95 -6.90
C SER A 80 11.45 4.73 -5.94
N ALA A 81 12.09 5.79 -5.43
CA ALA A 81 13.20 5.64 -4.50
C ALA A 81 12.72 5.13 -3.13
N SER A 82 11.62 5.68 -2.62
CA SER A 82 11.03 5.24 -1.35
C SER A 82 10.54 3.79 -1.39
N LEU A 83 10.08 3.30 -2.55
CA LEU A 83 9.73 1.89 -2.72
C LEU A 83 10.94 0.96 -2.66
N LEU A 84 12.07 1.39 -3.22
CA LEU A 84 13.32 0.60 -3.18
C LEU A 84 13.89 0.46 -1.78
N ASP A 85 13.59 1.37 -0.86
CA ASP A 85 14.02 1.30 0.54
C ASP A 85 12.90 0.77 1.46
N ARG A 86 11.90 0.07 0.92
CA ARG A 86 10.81 -0.53 1.68
C ARG A 86 10.81 -2.05 1.53
N ASP A 87 10.50 -2.74 2.62
CA ASP A 87 10.31 -4.20 2.65
C ASP A 87 8.87 -4.56 2.24
N PHE A 88 8.51 -4.19 1.01
CA PHE A 88 7.20 -4.42 0.44
C PHE A 88 7.33 -4.88 -1.01
N ASP A 89 6.71 -6.00 -1.36
CA ASP A 89 6.71 -6.51 -2.73
C ASP A 89 5.59 -5.87 -3.56
N MET A 90 5.90 -4.74 -4.18
CA MET A 90 4.96 -4.02 -5.04
C MET A 90 4.52 -4.85 -6.26
N ALA A 91 5.40 -5.71 -6.78
CA ALA A 91 5.08 -6.51 -7.97
C ALA A 91 4.05 -7.60 -7.62
N LEU A 92 4.19 -8.23 -6.45
CA LEU A 92 3.21 -9.19 -5.95
C LEU A 92 1.84 -8.52 -5.71
N ALA A 93 1.83 -7.34 -5.10
CA ALA A 93 0.60 -6.56 -4.92
C ALA A 93 -0.09 -6.19 -6.25
N GLN A 94 0.69 -5.83 -7.27
CA GLN A 94 0.15 -5.58 -8.62
C GLN A 94 -0.43 -6.85 -9.25
N LEU A 95 0.24 -7.99 -9.08
CA LEU A 95 -0.23 -9.28 -9.57
C LEU A 95 -1.57 -9.65 -8.94
N ASP A 96 -1.71 -9.49 -7.61
CA ASP A 96 -2.96 -9.78 -6.89
C ASP A 96 -4.15 -9.01 -7.47
N ILE A 97 -3.96 -7.74 -7.81
CA ILE A 97 -5.00 -6.91 -8.43
C ILE A 97 -5.28 -7.33 -9.88
N GLN A 98 -4.24 -7.71 -10.63
CA GLN A 98 -4.35 -8.11 -12.04
C GLN A 98 -5.08 -9.46 -12.19
N VAL A 99 -4.78 -10.43 -11.32
CA VAL A 99 -5.40 -11.78 -11.38
C VAL A 99 -6.76 -11.84 -10.69
N ALA A 100 -7.15 -10.78 -9.97
CA ALA A 100 -8.46 -10.70 -9.33
C ALA A 100 -9.58 -10.89 -10.38
N PRO A 101 -10.45 -11.90 -10.20
CA PRO A 101 -11.48 -12.22 -11.18
C PRO A 101 -12.54 -11.12 -11.27
N GLU A 102 -13.24 -11.09 -12.41
CA GLU A 102 -14.38 -10.18 -12.59
C GLU A 102 -15.45 -10.46 -11.53
N GLY A 103 -15.90 -9.40 -10.83
CA GLY A 103 -16.85 -9.49 -9.72
C GLY A 103 -16.23 -9.40 -8.32
N ILE A 104 -14.91 -9.51 -8.17
CA ILE A 104 -14.21 -9.18 -6.91
C ILE A 104 -13.99 -7.68 -6.82
N ASP A 105 -14.23 -7.09 -5.64
CA ASP A 105 -13.95 -5.68 -5.40
C ASP A 105 -12.44 -5.46 -5.21
N ARG A 106 -11.77 -5.07 -6.30
CA ARG A 106 -10.34 -4.71 -6.29
C ARG A 106 -10.02 -3.59 -5.30
N MET A 107 -10.99 -2.74 -4.93
CA MET A 107 -10.78 -1.70 -3.93
C MET A 107 -10.62 -2.27 -2.52
N GLU A 108 -11.26 -3.40 -2.21
CA GLU A 108 -11.11 -4.05 -0.91
C GLU A 108 -9.72 -4.69 -0.79
N LEU A 109 -9.27 -5.38 -1.83
CA LEU A 109 -7.89 -5.87 -1.93
C LEU A 109 -6.89 -4.72 -1.81
N ALA A 110 -7.12 -3.62 -2.52
CA ALA A 110 -6.25 -2.46 -2.47
C ALA A 110 -6.13 -1.85 -1.07
N LYS A 111 -7.19 -1.87 -0.25
CA LYS A 111 -7.13 -1.39 1.14
C LYS A 111 -6.18 -2.24 1.97
N SER A 112 -6.33 -3.56 1.93
CA SER A 112 -5.45 -4.50 2.65
C SER A 112 -4.00 -4.31 2.20
N ILE A 113 -3.76 -4.26 0.88
CA ILE A 113 -2.43 -4.03 0.30
C ILE A 113 -1.84 -2.69 0.76
N TYR A 114 -2.67 -1.65 0.83
CA TYR A 114 -2.22 -0.32 1.26
C TYR A 114 -1.90 -0.24 2.75
N GLU A 115 -2.67 -0.94 3.59
CA GLU A 115 -2.39 -1.09 5.01
C GLU A 115 -1.08 -1.84 5.23
N ASP A 116 -0.87 -2.95 4.53
CA ASP A 116 0.38 -3.72 4.56
C ASP A 116 1.56 -2.87 4.08
N PHE A 117 1.36 -2.09 3.02
CA PHE A 117 2.35 -1.14 2.52
C PHE A 117 2.72 -0.11 3.58
N GLN A 118 1.76 0.50 4.27
CA GLN A 118 2.01 1.46 5.34
C GLN A 118 2.71 0.83 6.56
N ALA A 119 2.38 -0.42 6.87
CA ALA A 119 2.99 -1.17 7.97
C ALA A 119 4.42 -1.65 7.64
N SER A 120 4.75 -1.75 6.35
CA SER A 120 6.04 -2.27 5.89
C SER A 120 7.19 -1.32 6.28
N PRO A 121 8.23 -1.82 6.98
CA PRO A 121 9.32 -0.98 7.44
C PRO A 121 10.19 -0.49 6.29
N HIS A 122 10.81 0.68 6.49
CA HIS A 122 11.89 1.13 5.62
C HIS A 122 13.18 0.37 5.93
N VAL A 123 13.67 -0.38 4.95
CA VAL A 123 14.91 -1.15 5.04
C VAL A 123 15.88 -0.57 4.01
N LYS A 124 16.92 0.11 4.49
CA LYS A 124 18.04 0.51 3.62
C LYS A 124 18.68 -0.76 3.07
N ARG A 125 18.58 -0.95 1.74
CA ARG A 125 19.21 -2.09 1.06
C ARG A 125 20.73 -1.91 1.08
N ASP A 126 21.43 -2.86 1.69
CA ASP A 126 22.89 -2.92 1.65
C ASP A 126 23.34 -3.56 0.34
N TRP A 127 23.45 -2.73 -0.70
CA TRP A 127 23.83 -3.15 -2.05
C TRP A 127 25.17 -3.90 -2.10
N ASN A 128 26.13 -3.55 -1.23
CA ASN A 128 27.42 -4.24 -1.17
C ASN A 128 27.25 -5.68 -0.69
N LYS A 129 26.41 -5.89 0.32
CA LYS A 129 26.13 -7.22 0.85
C LYS A 129 25.36 -8.09 -0.15
N ILE A 130 24.41 -7.50 -0.89
CA ILE A 130 23.66 -8.20 -1.95
C ILE A 130 24.63 -8.63 -3.06
N LEU A 131 25.43 -7.71 -3.58
CA LEU A 131 26.36 -8.00 -4.67
C LEU A 131 27.42 -9.04 -4.28
N GLU A 132 27.90 -9.02 -3.03
CA GLU A 132 28.84 -10.01 -2.53
C GLU A 132 28.20 -11.40 -2.35
N ASN A 133 26.94 -11.48 -1.93
CA ASN A 133 26.20 -12.74 -1.88
C ASN A 133 25.97 -13.29 -3.30
N ASP A 134 25.52 -12.47 -4.25
CA ASP A 134 25.33 -12.87 -5.64
C ASP A 134 26.64 -13.36 -6.27
N ARG A 135 27.76 -12.66 -5.99
CA ARG A 135 29.10 -13.08 -6.43
C ARG A 135 29.50 -14.44 -5.86
N LYS A 136 29.15 -14.74 -4.61
CA LYS A 136 29.41 -16.04 -3.96
C LYS A 136 28.52 -17.14 -4.53
N GLU A 137 27.25 -16.86 -4.77
CA GLU A 137 26.31 -17.85 -5.35
C GLU A 137 26.64 -18.15 -6.81
N ASN A 138 26.92 -17.14 -7.63
CA ASN A 138 27.35 -17.34 -9.02
C ASN A 138 28.64 -18.14 -9.12
N ARG A 139 29.58 -17.97 -8.18
CA ARG A 139 30.80 -18.79 -8.11
C ARG A 139 30.51 -20.26 -7.82
N LYS A 140 29.43 -20.60 -7.10
CA LYS A 140 29.07 -22.00 -6.82
C LYS A 140 28.40 -22.70 -8.01
N ILE A 141 27.76 -21.93 -8.90
CA ILE A 141 27.02 -22.46 -10.05
C ILE A 141 27.88 -22.48 -11.31
N PHE A 142 28.72 -21.46 -11.52
CA PHE A 142 29.51 -21.24 -12.74
C PHE A 142 31.02 -21.30 -12.53
N GLY A 143 31.48 -21.61 -11.31
CA GLY A 143 32.90 -21.73 -10.97
C GLY A 143 33.38 -23.18 -10.89
#